data_AF-X0RAL4-F1
#
_entry.id   AF-X0RAL4-F1
#
_cell.length_a   1.000
_cell.length_b   1.000
_cell.length_c   1.000
_cell.angle_alpha   90.00
_cell.angle_beta   90.00
_cell.angle_gamma   90.00
#
_symmetry.space_group_name_H-M   'P 1'
#
loop_
_entity.id
_entity.type
_entity.pdbx_description
1 polymer ?
#
loop_
_entity_poly.entity_id
_entity_poly.type
_entity_poly.pdbx_seq_one_letter_code
_entity_poly.pdbx_strand_id
1 'polypeptide(L)'
;MLKRLRFITSFFIILIATSCQAKTKVNMPDKSLEISLNMTAKDLYGANPEYKAFQEADAQPMGVTFQGYDFPRYKEPTVIIKYPNGELSIDGVMSVLAYDDNKQANYKLSKVNLGFLFNHKVSGISDEDAYQKMMSFFKELQDKGWTYAKSLSEPRLSPKDSFTFATKEGGSDFNLDYTYPLNFEQWMQLSDLQIWQLRHGTDVFMNIRINRQSDPETGNRHYLISLDIFDELELIR
;
A
#
# COMPACT_ATOMS: atom_id res chain seq x y z
N MET A 1 -57.22 -18.16 46.30
CA MET A 1 -56.86 -19.46 46.93
C MET A 1 -55.49 -19.85 46.41
N LEU A 2 -54.50 -19.90 47.30
CA LEU A 2 -53.10 -20.24 47.06
C LEU A 2 -52.93 -21.55 46.25
N LYS A 3 -51.94 -21.59 45.35
CA LYS A 3 -51.03 -22.73 45.26
C LYS A 3 -49.65 -22.31 44.72
N ARG A 4 -48.66 -22.94 45.35
CA ARG A 4 -47.25 -22.59 45.50
C ARG A 4 -46.38 -23.16 44.37
N LEU A 5 -45.34 -22.39 44.02
CA LEU A 5 -43.91 -22.79 44.01
C LEU A 5 -43.43 -23.87 43.01
N ARG A 6 -42.46 -23.50 42.16
CA ARG A 6 -41.12 -24.13 42.11
C ARG A 6 -40.17 -23.33 41.20
N PHE A 7 -39.21 -22.65 41.83
CA PHE A 7 -38.01 -22.12 41.20
C PHE A 7 -37.10 -23.30 40.81
N ILE A 8 -36.70 -23.38 39.54
CA ILE A 8 -35.60 -24.25 39.09
C ILE A 8 -34.47 -23.31 38.66
N THR A 9 -33.51 -23.11 39.54
CA THR A 9 -32.23 -22.49 39.22
C THR A 9 -31.38 -23.51 38.45
N SER A 10 -31.35 -23.39 37.12
CA SER A 10 -30.35 -24.08 36.30
C SER A 10 -29.02 -23.32 36.35
N PHE A 11 -28.02 -23.99 36.92
CA PHE A 11 -26.64 -23.55 36.98
C PHE A 11 -26.02 -23.74 35.59
N PHE A 12 -25.92 -22.67 34.80
CA PHE A 12 -25.23 -22.69 33.51
C PHE A 12 -23.72 -22.58 33.76
N ILE A 13 -23.01 -23.71 33.73
CA ILE A 13 -21.54 -23.72 33.73
C ILE A 13 -21.11 -23.32 32.31
N ILE A 14 -20.68 -22.06 32.16
CA ILE A 14 -20.03 -21.58 30.94
C ILE A 14 -18.64 -22.22 30.90
N LEU A 15 -18.50 -23.29 30.11
CA LEU A 15 -17.20 -23.78 29.66
C LEU A 15 -16.59 -22.72 28.74
N ILE A 16 -15.71 -21.88 29.29
CA ILE A 16 -14.83 -21.01 28.52
C ILE A 16 -13.81 -21.93 27.85
N ALA A 17 -14.15 -22.40 26.64
CA ALA A 17 -13.18 -23.02 25.76
C ALA A 17 -12.21 -21.91 25.32
N THR A 18 -11.07 -21.83 26.00
CA THR A 18 -9.89 -21.14 25.50
C THR A 18 -9.43 -21.88 24.24
N SER A 19 -9.97 -21.47 23.09
CA SER A 19 -9.40 -21.85 21.81
C SER A 19 -8.05 -21.14 21.68
N CYS A 20 -7.02 -21.77 22.25
CA CYS A 20 -5.65 -21.51 21.86
C CYS A 20 -5.56 -21.98 20.39
N GLN A 21 -5.81 -21.07 19.45
CA GLN A 21 -5.51 -21.33 18.05
C GLN A 21 -4.01 -21.60 17.99
N ALA A 22 -3.66 -22.87 17.75
CA ALA A 22 -2.30 -23.24 17.43
C ALA A 22 -1.87 -22.38 16.25
N LYS A 23 -0.87 -21.51 16.46
CA LYS A 23 -0.27 -20.68 15.39
C LYS A 23 0.26 -21.64 14.33
N THR A 24 -0.52 -21.84 13.27
CA THR A 24 -0.07 -22.59 12.11
C THR A 24 1.11 -21.81 11.58
N LYS A 25 2.27 -22.47 11.43
CA LYS A 25 3.47 -21.82 10.89
C LYS A 25 3.17 -21.53 9.43
N VAL A 26 2.68 -20.32 9.15
CA VAL A 26 2.41 -19.88 7.77
C VAL A 26 3.75 -19.75 7.06
N ASN A 27 3.99 -20.59 6.05
CA ASN A 27 5.18 -20.51 5.21
C ASN A 27 4.88 -19.57 4.03
N MET A 28 5.83 -18.68 3.74
CA MET A 28 5.73 -17.82 2.56
C MET A 28 6.07 -18.62 1.31
N PRO A 29 5.34 -18.44 0.20
CA PRO A 29 5.77 -18.95 -1.09
C PRO A 29 7.13 -18.37 -1.49
N ASP A 30 7.98 -19.19 -2.14
CA ASP A 30 9.28 -18.74 -2.67
C ASP A 30 9.14 -17.90 -3.94
N LYS A 31 8.02 -18.03 -4.66
CA LYS A 31 7.73 -17.29 -5.88
C LYS A 31 7.10 -15.94 -5.53
N SER A 32 7.54 -14.87 -6.19
CA SER A 32 6.96 -13.53 -6.05
C SER A 32 5.48 -13.50 -6.44
N LEU A 33 4.72 -12.64 -5.77
CA LEU A 33 3.34 -12.37 -6.11
C LEU A 33 3.29 -11.46 -7.35
N GLU A 34 2.62 -11.89 -8.41
CA GLU A 34 2.56 -11.16 -9.67
C GLU A 34 1.22 -10.45 -9.85
N ILE A 35 1.25 -9.16 -10.16
CA ILE A 35 0.08 -8.35 -10.48
C ILE A 35 0.30 -7.73 -11.86
N SER A 36 -0.68 -7.80 -12.75
CA SER A 36 -0.61 -7.12 -14.04
C SER A 36 -1.80 -6.19 -14.20
N LEU A 37 -1.58 -4.95 -14.62
CA LEU A 37 -2.66 -3.98 -14.78
C LEU A 37 -3.72 -4.38 -15.83
N ASN A 38 -3.42 -5.39 -16.67
CA ASN A 38 -4.33 -5.93 -17.67
C ASN A 38 -5.14 -7.16 -17.21
N MET A 39 -5.02 -7.59 -15.96
CA MET A 39 -5.86 -8.63 -15.34
C MET A 39 -7.06 -7.99 -14.63
N THR A 40 -8.12 -8.74 -14.30
CA THR A 40 -9.20 -8.25 -13.42
C THR A 40 -8.85 -8.48 -11.95
N ALA A 41 -9.55 -7.81 -11.02
CA ALA A 41 -9.39 -8.11 -9.59
C ALA A 41 -9.66 -9.59 -9.33
N LYS A 42 -10.64 -10.18 -10.01
CA LYS A 42 -10.97 -11.62 -9.91
C LYS A 42 -9.86 -12.55 -10.40
N ASP A 43 -9.10 -12.15 -11.42
CA ASP A 43 -8.01 -12.96 -11.96
C ASP A 43 -6.81 -13.04 -11.01
N LEU A 44 -6.67 -12.07 -10.09
CA LEU A 44 -5.53 -11.93 -9.18
C LEU A 44 -5.25 -13.22 -8.39
N TYR A 45 -6.30 -13.82 -7.81
CA TYR A 45 -6.16 -15.06 -7.04
C TYR A 45 -5.83 -16.27 -7.92
N GLY A 46 -6.39 -16.33 -9.13
CA GLY A 46 -6.11 -17.40 -10.08
C GLY A 46 -4.68 -17.34 -10.63
N ALA A 47 -4.11 -16.15 -10.75
CA ALA A 47 -2.72 -15.93 -11.16
C ALA A 47 -1.70 -16.26 -10.05
N ASN A 48 -2.14 -16.26 -8.78
CA ASN A 48 -1.28 -16.44 -7.60
C ASN A 48 -1.86 -17.48 -6.61
N PRO A 49 -2.11 -18.74 -7.04
CA PRO A 49 -2.73 -19.77 -6.20
C PRO A 49 -1.89 -20.16 -4.97
N GLU A 50 -0.57 -19.98 -5.03
CA GLU A 50 0.37 -20.22 -3.94
C GLU A 50 0.12 -19.31 -2.72
N TYR A 51 -0.51 -18.14 -2.93
CA TYR A 51 -0.81 -17.16 -1.89
C TYR A 51 -2.22 -17.32 -1.29
N LYS A 52 -2.90 -18.45 -1.52
CA LYS A 52 -4.29 -18.67 -1.06
C LYS A 52 -4.50 -18.43 0.44
N ALA A 53 -3.51 -18.71 1.28
CA ALA A 53 -3.61 -18.53 2.73
C ALA A 53 -3.68 -17.06 3.19
N PHE A 54 -3.42 -16.10 2.29
CA PHE A 54 -3.34 -14.67 2.59
C PHE A 54 -4.42 -13.86 1.88
N GLN A 55 -5.33 -14.51 1.14
CA GLN A 55 -6.36 -13.84 0.34
C GLN A 55 -7.42 -13.19 1.22
N GLU A 56 -7.69 -11.90 0.98
CA GLU A 56 -8.71 -11.10 1.64
C GLU A 56 -9.71 -10.60 0.58
N ALA A 57 -10.90 -11.18 0.54
CA ALA A 57 -11.90 -10.87 -0.48
C ALA A 57 -13.11 -10.14 0.12
N ASP A 58 -13.50 -9.03 -0.51
CA ASP A 58 -14.76 -8.37 -0.22
C ASP A 58 -15.50 -8.03 -1.53
N ALA A 59 -16.56 -8.77 -1.80
CA ALA A 59 -17.43 -8.53 -2.95
C ALA A 59 -18.60 -7.67 -2.51
N GLN A 60 -18.52 -6.36 -2.79
CA GLN A 60 -19.58 -5.40 -2.46
C GLN A 60 -20.64 -5.36 -3.58
N PRO A 61 -21.95 -5.32 -3.27
CA PRO A 61 -23.04 -5.39 -4.26
C PRO A 61 -23.18 -4.15 -5.17
N MET A 62 -22.17 -3.28 -5.22
CA MET A 62 -22.19 -1.97 -5.90
C MET A 62 -21.59 -1.98 -7.33
N GLY A 63 -21.29 -3.17 -7.87
CA GLY A 63 -20.67 -3.33 -9.20
C GLY A 63 -19.15 -3.10 -9.19
N VAL A 64 -18.51 -3.23 -8.03
CA VAL A 64 -17.07 -3.13 -7.84
C VAL A 64 -16.56 -4.42 -7.21
N THR A 65 -15.36 -4.86 -7.56
CA THR A 65 -14.72 -6.01 -6.92
C THR A 65 -13.44 -5.56 -6.23
N PHE A 66 -13.30 -5.95 -4.96
CA PHE A 66 -12.07 -5.79 -4.20
C PHE A 66 -11.47 -7.17 -3.93
N GLN A 67 -10.21 -7.34 -4.32
CA GLN A 67 -9.42 -8.52 -3.97
C GLN A 67 -8.07 -8.08 -3.45
N GLY A 68 -7.60 -8.72 -2.40
CA GLY A 68 -6.39 -8.31 -1.75
C GLY A 68 -5.66 -9.43 -1.06
N TYR A 69 -4.51 -9.07 -0.52
CA TYR A 69 -3.73 -9.92 0.34
C TYR A 69 -3.32 -9.15 1.57
N ASP A 70 -3.39 -9.80 2.73
CA ASP A 70 -2.81 -9.30 3.98
C ASP A 70 -1.70 -10.26 4.44
N PHE A 71 -0.49 -9.74 4.53
CA PHE A 71 0.69 -10.50 4.87
C PHE A 71 1.12 -10.23 6.31
N PRO A 72 1.41 -11.29 7.09
CA PRO A 72 1.89 -11.11 8.45
C PRO A 72 3.23 -10.38 8.44
N ARG A 73 3.39 -9.46 9.41
CA ARG A 73 4.62 -8.71 9.61
C ARG A 73 5.84 -9.64 9.74
N TYR A 74 6.94 -9.25 9.10
CA TYR A 74 8.22 -10.00 8.98
C TYR A 74 8.14 -11.27 8.13
N LYS A 75 7.06 -11.40 7.36
CA LYS A 75 6.81 -12.44 6.36
C LYS A 75 6.15 -11.81 5.15
N GLU A 76 6.75 -10.73 4.68
CA GLU A 76 6.28 -10.01 3.50
C GLU A 76 6.88 -10.62 2.22
N PRO A 77 6.09 -10.86 1.16
CA PRO A 77 6.64 -11.27 -0.11
C PRO A 77 7.23 -10.08 -0.89
N THR A 78 8.00 -10.42 -1.93
CA THR A 78 8.24 -9.52 -3.04
C THR A 78 7.03 -9.57 -3.99
N VAL A 79 6.50 -8.40 -4.37
CA VAL A 79 5.45 -8.24 -5.36
C VAL A 79 6.04 -7.68 -6.65
N ILE A 80 5.68 -8.28 -7.79
CA ILE A 80 6.04 -7.78 -9.12
C ILE A 80 4.79 -7.19 -9.76
N ILE A 81 4.83 -5.90 -10.07
CA ILE A 81 3.76 -5.20 -10.78
C ILE A 81 4.16 -5.03 -12.25
N LYS A 82 3.37 -5.60 -13.14
CA LYS A 82 3.53 -5.51 -14.60
C LYS A 82 2.58 -4.46 -15.15
N TYR A 83 3.13 -3.42 -15.76
CA TYR A 83 2.42 -2.36 -16.45
C TYR A 83 2.81 -2.35 -17.95
N PRO A 84 2.14 -1.58 -18.83
CA PRO A 84 2.48 -1.54 -20.23
C PRO A 84 3.97 -1.22 -20.44
N ASN A 85 4.69 -2.14 -21.10
CA ASN A 85 6.11 -2.03 -21.43
C ASN A 85 7.09 -1.99 -20.25
N GLY A 86 6.69 -2.42 -19.05
CA GLY A 86 7.60 -2.46 -17.90
C GLY A 86 7.09 -3.24 -16.70
N GLU A 87 7.95 -3.35 -15.70
CA GLU A 87 7.62 -3.96 -14.42
C GLU A 87 8.39 -3.28 -13.28
N LEU A 88 7.82 -3.37 -12.08
CA LEU A 88 8.40 -2.88 -10.83
C LEU A 88 8.34 -4.00 -9.79
N SER A 89 9.47 -4.27 -9.14
CA SER A 89 9.58 -5.26 -8.07
C SER A 89 9.64 -4.54 -6.74
N ILE A 90 8.78 -4.90 -5.81
CA ILE A 90 8.68 -4.26 -4.50
C ILE A 90 8.80 -5.33 -3.44
N ASP A 91 9.86 -5.24 -2.65
CA ASP A 91 10.07 -6.11 -1.51
C ASP A 91 9.35 -5.56 -0.27
N GLY A 92 9.01 -6.45 0.67
CA GLY A 92 8.45 -6.02 1.96
C GLY A 92 7.00 -5.57 1.91
N VAL A 93 6.22 -6.07 0.94
CA VAL A 93 4.79 -5.74 0.82
C VAL A 93 4.00 -6.42 1.93
N MET A 94 3.30 -5.62 2.74
CA MET A 94 2.42 -6.13 3.79
C MET A 94 0.98 -6.26 3.32
N SER A 95 0.55 -5.44 2.36
CA SER A 95 -0.81 -5.47 1.88
C SER A 95 -0.89 -5.18 0.39
N VAL A 96 -1.82 -5.86 -0.25
CA VAL A 96 -2.23 -5.64 -1.64
C VAL A 96 -3.73 -5.43 -1.63
N LEU A 97 -4.22 -4.40 -2.31
CA LEU A 97 -5.64 -4.23 -2.60
C LEU A 97 -5.81 -3.86 -4.06
N ALA A 98 -6.40 -4.75 -4.84
CA ALA A 98 -6.74 -4.57 -6.24
C ALA A 98 -8.23 -4.27 -6.39
N TYR A 99 -8.52 -3.34 -7.29
CA TYR A 99 -9.84 -2.80 -7.54
C TYR A 99 -10.13 -2.82 -9.05
N ASP A 100 -11.29 -3.37 -9.42
CA ASP A 100 -11.88 -3.16 -10.73
C ASP A 100 -13.27 -2.51 -10.64
N ASP A 101 -13.51 -1.54 -11.52
CA ASP A 101 -14.84 -0.98 -11.76
C ASP A 101 -15.49 -1.75 -12.92
N ASN A 102 -16.40 -2.67 -12.61
CA ASN A 102 -17.07 -3.51 -13.61
C ASN A 102 -17.97 -2.71 -14.58
N LYS A 103 -18.10 -1.40 -14.37
CA LYS A 103 -18.79 -0.46 -15.26
C LYS A 103 -17.88 0.14 -16.34
N GLN A 104 -16.56 -0.03 -16.25
CA GLN A 104 -15.59 0.49 -17.21
C GLN A 104 -15.03 -0.65 -18.09
N ALA A 105 -15.12 -0.51 -19.41
CA ALA A 105 -14.87 -1.60 -20.36
C ALA A 105 -13.42 -1.70 -20.88
N ASN A 106 -12.54 -0.74 -20.56
CA ASN A 106 -11.28 -0.55 -21.30
C ASN A 106 -10.01 -0.99 -20.55
N TYR A 107 -9.98 -0.94 -19.21
CA TYR A 107 -8.87 -1.42 -18.38
C TYR A 107 -9.39 -2.43 -17.37
N LYS A 108 -8.64 -3.53 -17.15
CA LYS A 108 -9.16 -4.65 -16.34
C LYS A 108 -8.95 -4.45 -14.82
N LEU A 109 -7.89 -3.77 -14.39
CA LEU A 109 -7.75 -3.23 -13.04
C LEU A 109 -7.72 -1.71 -13.12
N SER A 110 -8.61 -1.05 -12.38
CA SER A 110 -8.67 0.41 -12.31
C SER A 110 -7.66 0.97 -11.31
N LYS A 111 -7.41 0.24 -10.20
CA LYS A 111 -6.45 0.63 -9.17
C LYS A 111 -5.83 -0.57 -8.47
N VAL A 112 -4.55 -0.46 -8.10
CA VAL A 112 -3.85 -1.35 -7.18
C VAL A 112 -3.20 -0.51 -6.10
N ASN A 113 -3.54 -0.75 -4.84
CA ASN A 113 -2.87 -0.21 -3.67
C ASN A 113 -1.92 -1.26 -3.08
N LEU A 114 -0.68 -0.87 -2.82
CA LEU A 114 0.29 -1.65 -2.07
C LEU A 114 0.73 -0.89 -0.83
N GLY A 115 0.76 -1.55 0.33
CA GLY A 115 1.44 -1.07 1.53
C GLY A 115 2.74 -1.84 1.73
N PHE A 116 3.84 -1.16 2.00
CA PHE A 116 5.13 -1.81 2.26
C PHE A 116 6.02 -1.02 3.21
N LEU A 117 7.02 -1.69 3.76
CA LEU A 117 8.04 -1.10 4.64
C LEU A 117 9.43 -1.39 4.06
N PHE A 118 10.30 -0.39 4.06
CA PHE A 118 11.70 -0.57 3.66
C PHE A 118 12.54 -1.47 4.58
N ASN A 119 12.01 -1.77 5.78
CA ASN A 119 12.65 -2.60 6.78
C ASN A 119 11.77 -3.79 7.18
N HIS A 120 12.43 -4.92 7.45
CA HIS A 120 11.79 -6.17 7.92
C HIS A 120 12.17 -6.46 9.37
N LYS A 121 12.39 -5.41 10.18
CA LYS A 121 12.80 -5.53 11.58
C LYS A 121 11.84 -4.79 12.49
N VAL A 122 11.63 -5.32 13.68
CA VAL A 122 10.82 -4.70 14.74
C VAL A 122 11.42 -3.37 15.17
N SER A 123 12.74 -3.29 15.21
CA SER A 123 13.50 -2.12 15.69
C SER A 123 13.45 -0.89 14.77
N GLY A 124 12.56 -0.83 13.77
CA GLY A 124 12.53 0.31 12.85
C GLY A 124 13.75 0.39 11.91
N ILE A 125 13.95 1.57 11.35
CA ILE A 125 15.04 1.94 10.44
C ILE A 125 15.52 3.35 10.80
N SER A 126 16.81 3.64 10.57
CA SER A 126 17.33 4.99 10.74
C SER A 126 16.78 5.91 9.64
N ASP A 127 16.68 7.22 9.93
CA ASP A 127 16.23 8.20 8.94
C ASP A 127 17.15 8.24 7.70
N GLU A 128 18.47 8.13 7.92
CA GLU A 128 19.46 8.13 6.84
C GLU A 128 19.30 6.89 5.95
N ASP A 129 19.16 5.69 6.52
CA ASP A 129 18.96 4.47 5.74
C ASP A 129 17.63 4.51 4.96
N ALA A 130 16.57 5.06 5.57
CA ALA A 130 15.28 5.25 4.91
C ALA A 130 15.38 6.24 3.74
N TYR A 131 16.11 7.34 3.93
CA TYR A 131 16.42 8.31 2.87
C TYR A 131 17.16 7.65 1.72
N GLN A 132 18.26 6.91 1.98
CA GLN A 132 19.04 6.24 0.93
C GLN A 132 18.19 5.23 0.14
N LYS A 133 17.32 4.47 0.82
CA LYS A 133 16.39 3.55 0.18
C LYS A 133 15.35 4.26 -0.67
N MET A 134 14.79 5.38 -0.19
CA MET A 134 13.83 6.17 -0.97
C MET A 134 14.49 6.77 -2.22
N MET A 135 15.68 7.35 -2.09
CA MET A 135 16.39 7.91 -3.25
C MET A 135 16.75 6.83 -4.27
N SER A 136 17.13 5.64 -3.80
CA SER A 136 17.37 4.48 -4.67
C SER A 136 16.10 4.03 -5.40
N PHE A 137 14.96 4.00 -4.70
CA PHE A 137 13.65 3.68 -5.28
C PHE A 137 13.21 4.70 -6.34
N PHE A 138 13.37 6.00 -6.06
CA PHE A 138 13.12 7.06 -7.04
C PHE A 138 14.04 6.96 -8.26
N LYS A 139 15.32 6.64 -8.04
CA LYS A 139 16.24 6.41 -9.14
C LYS A 139 15.82 5.22 -10.01
N GLU A 140 15.40 4.12 -9.42
CA GLU A 140 14.88 2.96 -10.16
C GLU A 140 13.66 3.33 -11.01
N LEU A 141 12.71 4.07 -10.44
CA LEU A 141 11.53 4.56 -11.16
C LEU A 141 11.92 5.45 -12.34
N GLN A 142 12.86 6.38 -12.14
CA GLN A 142 13.37 7.23 -13.20
C GLN A 142 14.06 6.42 -14.31
N ASP A 143 14.91 5.47 -13.94
CA ASP A 143 15.61 4.60 -14.89
C ASP A 143 14.63 3.70 -15.68
N LYS A 144 13.47 3.40 -15.10
CA LYS A 144 12.34 2.69 -15.75
C LYS A 144 11.38 3.62 -16.51
N GLY A 145 11.71 4.89 -16.68
CA GLY A 145 10.94 5.82 -17.52
C GLY A 145 9.72 6.44 -16.86
N TRP A 146 9.57 6.33 -15.53
CA TRP A 146 8.56 7.09 -14.80
C TRP A 146 8.91 8.58 -14.83
N THR A 147 7.91 9.44 -14.91
CA THR A 147 8.09 10.90 -14.93
C THR A 147 7.15 11.54 -13.92
N TYR A 148 7.49 12.75 -13.46
CA TYR A 148 6.59 13.51 -12.59
C TYR A 148 5.28 13.80 -13.35
N ALA A 149 4.15 13.39 -12.77
CA ALA A 149 2.85 13.71 -13.32
C ALA A 149 2.48 15.12 -12.87
N LYS A 150 2.03 15.94 -13.81
CA LYS A 150 1.50 17.27 -13.51
C LYS A 150 0.01 17.22 -13.77
N SER A 151 -0.79 17.21 -12.71
CA SER A 151 -2.23 17.40 -12.86
C SER A 151 -2.52 18.78 -13.48
N LEU A 152 -3.65 18.91 -14.18
CA LEU A 152 -4.08 20.20 -14.73
C LEU A 152 -4.36 21.24 -13.64
N SER A 153 -4.78 20.79 -12.46
CA SER A 153 -5.09 21.66 -11.31
C SER A 153 -3.86 22.05 -10.48
N GLU A 154 -2.71 21.43 -10.71
CA GLU A 154 -1.51 21.67 -9.92
C GLU A 154 -0.70 22.89 -10.42
N PRO A 155 -0.10 23.67 -9.50
CA PRO A 155 0.81 24.73 -9.86
C PRO A 155 1.97 24.22 -10.73
N ARG A 156 2.29 24.94 -11.82
CA ARG A 156 3.40 24.59 -12.72
C ARG A 156 4.74 25.01 -12.12
N LEU A 157 5.16 24.29 -11.09
CA LEU A 157 6.40 24.54 -10.37
C LEU A 157 7.62 23.90 -11.07
N SER A 158 8.78 24.51 -10.90
CA SER A 158 10.06 23.85 -11.12
C SER A 158 10.30 22.80 -10.01
N PRO A 159 11.20 21.82 -10.20
CA PRO A 159 11.50 20.86 -9.14
C PRO A 159 11.91 21.53 -7.81
N LYS A 160 12.72 22.59 -7.86
CA LYS A 160 13.14 23.35 -6.68
C LYS A 160 11.98 24.11 -6.01
N ASP A 161 11.09 24.70 -6.81
CA ASP A 161 9.93 25.40 -6.28
C ASP A 161 8.91 24.42 -5.68
N SER A 162 8.80 23.20 -6.24
CA SER A 162 7.94 22.15 -5.68
C SER A 162 8.37 21.75 -4.27
N PHE A 163 9.68 21.65 -4.01
CA PHE A 163 10.22 21.45 -2.67
C PHE A 163 9.88 22.63 -1.74
N THR A 164 10.17 23.85 -2.20
CA THR A 164 9.89 25.07 -1.42
C THR A 164 8.41 25.19 -1.05
N PHE A 165 7.53 24.70 -1.91
CA PHE A 165 6.10 24.67 -1.68
C PHE A 165 5.70 23.56 -0.71
N ALA A 166 6.20 22.33 -0.92
CA ALA A 166 5.91 21.16 -0.10
C ALA A 166 6.27 21.34 1.39
N THR A 167 7.31 22.13 1.69
CA THR A 167 7.76 22.40 3.07
C THR A 167 7.09 23.60 3.73
N LYS A 168 6.11 24.25 3.09
CA LYS A 168 5.30 25.31 3.72
C LYS A 168 4.06 24.73 4.39
N GLU A 169 3.44 25.50 5.28
CA GLU A 169 2.17 25.13 5.91
C GLU A 169 1.11 24.81 4.86
N GLY A 170 0.48 23.63 4.96
CA GLY A 170 -0.47 23.09 3.98
C GLY A 170 0.15 22.62 2.65
N GLY A 171 1.47 22.74 2.48
CA GLY A 171 2.19 22.35 1.27
C GLY A 171 2.33 20.84 1.09
N SER A 172 2.28 20.06 2.17
CA SER A 172 2.42 18.59 2.14
C SER A 172 1.28 17.88 1.39
N ASP A 173 0.17 18.58 1.15
CA ASP A 173 -0.97 18.08 0.37
C ASP A 173 -0.71 18.13 -1.14
N PHE A 174 0.42 18.71 -1.57
CA PHE A 174 0.81 18.85 -2.96
C PHE A 174 1.93 17.88 -3.32
N ASN A 175 1.90 17.41 -4.56
CA ASN A 175 2.88 16.47 -5.06
C ASN A 175 4.24 17.14 -5.25
N LEU A 176 5.23 16.65 -4.52
CA LEU A 176 6.62 17.03 -4.71
C LEU A 176 7.12 16.45 -6.05
N ASP A 177 7.89 17.22 -6.82
CA ASP A 177 8.56 16.68 -8.00
C ASP A 177 9.71 15.76 -7.55
N TYR A 178 9.55 14.46 -7.77
CA TYR A 178 10.51 13.45 -7.31
C TYR A 178 11.88 13.54 -8.02
N THR A 179 11.98 14.32 -9.10
CA THR A 179 13.25 14.60 -9.79
C THR A 179 14.08 15.68 -9.08
N TYR A 180 13.53 16.36 -8.08
CA TYR A 180 14.30 17.26 -7.23
C TYR A 180 15.28 16.45 -6.36
N PRO A 181 16.61 16.70 -6.47
CA PRO A 181 17.61 15.90 -5.79
C PRO A 181 17.73 16.29 -4.31
N LEU A 182 16.77 15.84 -3.51
CA LEU A 182 16.77 16.05 -2.06
C LEU A 182 18.07 15.51 -1.46
N ASN A 183 18.73 16.32 -0.65
CA ASN A 183 19.72 15.81 0.31
C ASN A 183 19.01 15.35 1.60
N PHE A 184 19.76 14.70 2.50
CA PHE A 184 19.20 14.19 3.76
C PHE A 184 18.57 15.29 4.63
N GLU A 185 19.19 16.48 4.72
CA GLU A 185 18.66 17.59 5.49
C GLU A 185 17.29 18.05 4.95
N GLN A 186 17.17 18.18 3.63
CA GLN A 186 15.92 18.54 2.96
C GLN A 186 14.85 17.45 3.09
N TRP A 187 15.24 16.17 3.03
CA TRP A 187 14.34 15.05 3.31
C TRP A 187 13.71 15.16 4.71
N MET A 188 14.51 15.55 5.70
CA MET A 188 14.06 15.73 7.07
C MET A 188 13.15 16.95 7.28
N GLN A 189 13.12 17.90 6.32
CA GLN A 189 12.20 19.03 6.33
C GLN A 189 10.81 18.70 5.78
N LEU A 190 10.66 17.58 5.07
CA LEU A 190 9.36 17.13 4.59
C LEU A 190 8.43 16.83 5.76
N SER A 191 7.11 16.90 5.52
CA SER A 191 6.12 16.42 6.49
C SER A 191 6.26 14.91 6.71
N ASP A 192 5.82 14.43 7.87
CA ASP A 192 5.72 12.99 8.14
C ASP A 192 4.79 12.29 7.15
N LEU A 193 3.85 13.03 6.59
CA LEU A 193 3.04 12.61 5.45
C LEU A 193 3.44 13.43 4.22
N GLN A 194 4.05 12.78 3.23
CA GLN A 194 4.42 13.40 1.95
C GLN A 194 3.94 12.53 0.80
N ILE A 195 3.54 13.20 -0.29
CA ILE A 195 3.06 12.56 -1.52
C ILE A 195 3.88 12.96 -2.74
N TRP A 196 3.95 12.04 -3.69
CA TRP A 196 4.44 12.24 -5.05
C TRP A 196 3.45 11.61 -6.03
N GLN A 197 3.30 12.23 -7.19
CA GLN A 197 2.53 11.65 -8.29
C GLN A 197 3.41 11.50 -9.52
N LEU A 198 3.47 10.28 -10.04
CA LEU A 198 4.26 9.88 -11.17
C LEU A 198 3.35 9.33 -12.27
N ARG A 199 3.87 9.30 -13.49
CA ARG A 199 3.24 8.67 -14.64
C ARG A 199 4.26 7.91 -15.49
N HIS A 200 3.80 6.84 -16.13
CA HIS A 200 4.57 6.09 -17.11
C HIS A 200 3.76 6.00 -18.41
N GLY A 201 4.30 6.54 -19.50
CA GLY A 201 3.56 6.71 -20.75
C GLY A 201 2.38 7.68 -20.60
N THR A 202 1.27 7.40 -21.28
CA THR A 202 0.05 8.21 -21.26
C THR A 202 -0.98 7.72 -20.25
N ASP A 203 -0.98 6.42 -19.93
CA ASP A 203 -2.17 5.78 -19.37
C ASP A 203 -1.97 5.20 -17.96
N VAL A 204 -0.76 5.25 -17.39
CA VAL A 204 -0.47 4.68 -16.06
C VAL A 204 0.08 5.75 -15.13
N PHE A 205 -0.56 5.86 -13.97
CA PHE A 205 -0.22 6.81 -12.92
C PHE A 205 0.10 6.07 -11.62
N MET A 206 0.94 6.70 -10.80
CA MET A 206 1.32 6.19 -9.49
C MET A 206 1.35 7.33 -8.49
N ASN A 207 0.58 7.21 -7.40
CA ASN A 207 0.81 8.03 -6.21
C ASN A 207 1.69 7.24 -5.25
N ILE A 208 2.77 7.88 -4.80
CA ILE A 208 3.63 7.40 -3.72
C ILE A 208 3.30 8.23 -2.50
N ARG A 209 2.95 7.58 -1.39
CA ARG A 209 2.75 8.25 -0.10
C ARG A 209 3.71 7.65 0.93
N ILE A 210 4.40 8.51 1.65
CA ILE A 210 5.12 8.10 2.87
C ILE A 210 4.34 8.52 4.09
N ASN A 211 4.41 7.70 5.13
CA ASN A 211 3.98 8.03 6.47
C ASN A 211 5.11 7.64 7.43
N ARG A 212 5.78 8.65 7.99
CA ARG A 212 6.83 8.49 9.00
C ARG A 212 6.17 8.46 10.37
N GLN A 213 6.32 7.34 11.06
CA GLN A 213 5.85 7.19 12.43
C GLN A 213 7.04 6.97 13.36
N SER A 214 7.01 7.63 14.51
CA SER A 214 7.99 7.41 15.56
C SER A 214 7.40 6.44 16.58
N ASP A 215 8.15 5.41 16.94
CA ASP A 215 7.84 4.55 18.07
C ASP A 215 8.11 5.35 19.36
N PRO A 216 7.08 5.64 20.19
CA PRO A 216 7.25 6.44 21.39
C PRO A 216 8.07 5.74 22.49
N GLU A 217 8.20 4.42 22.46
CA GLU A 217 8.94 3.65 23.46
C GLU A 217 10.42 3.53 23.12
N THR A 218 10.74 3.32 21.84
CA THR A 218 12.13 3.08 21.40
C THR A 218 12.78 4.28 20.72
N GLY A 219 11.99 5.27 20.29
CA GLY A 219 12.45 6.39 19.48
C GLY A 219 12.81 6.02 18.04
N ASN A 220 12.68 4.74 17.65
CA ASN A 220 12.93 4.30 16.29
C ASN A 220 11.80 4.75 15.34
N ARG A 221 12.13 4.91 14.05
CA ARG A 221 11.14 5.28 13.04
C ARG A 221 10.71 4.10 12.18
N HIS A 222 9.44 4.14 11.80
CA HIS A 222 8.83 3.28 10.81
C HIS A 222 8.35 4.13 9.63
N TYR A 223 8.72 3.71 8.42
CA TYR A 223 8.44 4.42 7.18
C TYR A 223 7.44 3.62 6.36
N LEU A 224 6.14 3.76 6.64
CA LEU A 224 5.10 3.11 5.85
C LEU A 224 4.99 3.80 4.50
N ILE A 225 5.08 3.02 3.43
CA ILE A 225 5.01 3.52 2.07
C ILE A 225 3.79 2.88 1.42
N SER A 226 3.00 3.70 0.75
CA SER A 226 1.88 3.24 -0.06
C SER A 226 2.10 3.61 -1.52
N LEU A 227 1.89 2.64 -2.42
CA LEU A 227 1.79 2.88 -3.86
C LEU A 227 0.35 2.68 -4.28
N ASP A 228 -0.25 3.72 -4.85
CA ASP A 228 -1.49 3.61 -5.59
C ASP A 228 -1.15 3.67 -7.07
N ILE A 229 -1.34 2.58 -7.81
CA ILE A 229 -1.15 2.53 -9.26
C ILE A 229 -2.50 2.41 -9.93
N PHE A 230 -2.77 3.29 -10.88
CA PHE A 230 -4.10 3.46 -11.48
C PHE A 230 -3.99 3.96 -12.91
N ASP A 231 -5.09 3.82 -13.66
CA ASP A 231 -5.19 4.34 -15.02
C ASP A 231 -5.60 5.82 -15.06
N GLU A 232 -5.60 6.43 -16.25
CA GLU A 232 -6.02 7.83 -16.43
C GLU A 232 -7.48 8.11 -15.97
N LEU A 233 -8.37 7.12 -16.03
CA LEU A 233 -9.79 7.33 -15.76
C LEU A 233 -10.05 7.62 -14.27
N GLU A 234 -9.16 7.14 -13.39
CA GLU A 234 -9.17 7.46 -11.97
C GLU A 234 -8.58 8.85 -11.64
N LEU A 235 -7.93 9.55 -12.57
CA LEU A 235 -7.50 10.96 -12.35
C LEU A 235 -8.64 11.98 -12.45
N ILE A 236 -9.69 11.64 -13.19
CA ILE A 236 -10.77 12.58 -13.58
C ILE A 236 -11.95 12.52 -12.60
N ARG A 237 -11.96 11.54 -11.69
CA ARG A 237 -13.01 11.31 -10.69
C ARG A 237 -12.73 12.05 -9.38
#